data_AF-A0A9E6EH59-F1
#
_entry.id   AF-A0A9E6EH59-F1
#
_cell.length_a   1.000
_cell.length_b   1.000
_cell.length_c   1.000
_cell.angle_alpha   90.00
_cell.angle_beta   90.00
_cell.angle_gamma   90.00
#
_symmetry.space_group_name_H-M   'P 1'
#
loop_
_entity.id
_entity.type
_entity.pdbx_description
1 polymer ?
#
loop_
_entity_poly.entity_id
_entity_poly.type
_entity_poly.pdbx_seq_one_letter_code
_entity_poly.pdbx_strand_id
1 'polypeptide(L)'
;MALGIAFGWNPERAHKPAGLRTHLLVSLGSAIMMLISLEMYYLYNSATTSVDPGRIAAQVVSGIGFIGAGTIMHADGGLVKGLTTAASIWAVSGVGMACGAGMYMLAVAGTVVTLISLALVNRIIMSNGSGASEGKQKKD
;
A
#
# COMPACT_ATOMS: atom_id res chain seq x y z
N MET A 1 -10.06 0.80 2.21
CA MET A 1 -9.28 2.07 2.31
C MET A 1 -9.63 2.89 3.54
N ALA A 2 -10.86 3.40 3.68
CA ALA A 2 -11.29 4.13 4.88
C ALA A 2 -11.06 3.33 6.18
N LEU A 3 -11.33 2.02 6.14
CA LEU A 3 -11.01 1.12 7.25
C LEU A 3 -9.49 0.99 7.49
N GLY A 4 -8.68 0.95 6.43
CA GLY A 4 -7.21 0.95 6.55
C GLY A 4 -6.68 2.22 7.20
N ILE A 5 -7.30 3.37 6.91
CA ILE A 5 -7.03 4.64 7.60
C ILE A 5 -7.41 4.50 9.08
N ALA A 6 -8.58 3.97 9.41
CA ALA A 6 -8.99 3.76 10.80
C ALA A 6 -8.02 2.86 11.59
N PHE A 7 -7.52 1.77 11.00
CA PHE A 7 -6.51 0.91 11.63
C PHE A 7 -5.16 1.59 11.83
N GLY A 8 -4.77 2.46 10.90
CA GLY A 8 -3.52 3.23 10.96
C GLY A 8 -3.63 4.53 11.77
N TRP A 9 -4.84 4.97 12.11
CA TRP A 9 -5.11 6.19 12.84
C TRP A 9 -4.97 5.93 14.33
N ASN A 10 -3.79 6.20 14.87
CA ASN A 10 -3.61 6.24 16.31
C ASN A 10 -2.54 7.30 16.66
N PRO A 11 -2.92 8.42 17.31
CA PRO A 11 -2.00 9.50 17.67
C PRO A 11 -0.82 9.04 18.54
N GLU A 12 -1.02 8.02 19.37
CA GLU A 12 -0.01 7.49 20.30
C GLU A 12 1.00 6.55 19.63
N ARG A 13 0.80 6.17 18.36
CA ARG A 13 1.66 5.23 17.62
C ARG A 13 2.83 5.89 16.90
N ALA A 14 3.22 7.11 17.29
CA ALA A 14 4.34 7.84 16.68
C ALA A 14 5.68 7.06 16.64
N HIS A 15 5.81 5.97 17.40
CA HIS A 15 7.02 5.14 17.49
C HIS A 15 6.83 3.69 17.02
N LYS A 16 5.68 3.36 16.40
CA LYS A 16 5.47 2.01 15.85
C LYS A 16 5.98 1.91 14.41
N PRO A 17 6.52 0.74 14.02
CA PRO A 17 7.08 0.54 12.68
C PRO A 17 6.05 0.56 11.55
N ALA A 18 4.76 0.34 11.86
CA ALA A 18 3.63 0.49 10.94
C ALA A 18 2.79 1.72 11.30
N GLY A 19 2.68 2.65 10.36
CA GLY A 19 1.90 3.87 10.52
C GLY A 19 0.74 3.96 9.52
N LEU A 20 0.08 5.12 9.51
CA LEU A 20 -1.06 5.40 8.64
C LEU A 20 -0.77 5.13 7.14
N ARG A 21 0.42 5.48 6.67
CA ARG A 21 0.87 5.23 5.28
C ARG A 21 0.82 3.75 4.92
N THR A 22 1.36 2.92 5.81
CA THR A 22 1.50 1.49 5.60
C THR A 22 0.14 0.83 5.48
N HIS A 23 -0.76 1.07 6.45
CA HIS A 23 -2.10 0.46 6.45
C HIS A 23 -2.96 0.92 5.26
N LEU A 24 -2.83 2.18 4.85
CA LEU A 24 -3.54 2.71 3.68
C LEU A 24 -3.08 2.03 2.38
N LEU A 25 -1.76 1.95 2.15
CA LEU A 25 -1.17 1.33 0.95
C LEU A 25 -1.47 -0.17 0.87
N VAL A 26 -1.34 -0.90 1.98
CA VAL A 26 -1.69 -2.33 2.03
C VAL A 26 -3.17 -2.53 1.73
N SER A 27 -4.05 -1.75 2.37
CA SER A 27 -5.50 -1.84 2.11
C SER A 27 -5.87 -1.56 0.65
N LEU A 28 -5.20 -0.59 0.01
CA LEU A 28 -5.41 -0.29 -1.41
C LEU A 28 -4.95 -1.44 -2.32
N GLY A 29 -3.72 -1.91 -2.14
CA GLY A 29 -3.17 -2.99 -2.95
C GLY A 29 -4.01 -4.26 -2.86
N SER A 30 -4.45 -4.64 -1.65
CA SER A 30 -5.33 -5.80 -1.45
C SER A 30 -6.69 -5.63 -2.16
N ALA A 31 -7.26 -4.43 -2.15
CA ALA A 31 -8.51 -4.16 -2.86
C ALA A 31 -8.34 -4.31 -4.38
N ILE A 32 -7.25 -3.77 -4.95
CA ILE A 32 -6.95 -3.89 -6.38
C ILE A 32 -6.77 -5.37 -6.76
N MET A 33 -5.99 -6.14 -6.00
CA MET A 33 -5.77 -7.56 -6.27
C MET A 33 -7.08 -8.37 -6.23
N MET A 34 -7.97 -8.08 -5.26
CA MET A 34 -9.27 -8.72 -5.19
C MET A 34 -10.15 -8.38 -6.40
N LEU A 35 -10.18 -7.11 -6.82
CA LEU A 35 -10.92 -6.69 -8.01
C LEU A 35 -10.41 -7.37 -9.28
N ILE A 36 -9.09 -7.50 -9.45
CA ILE A 36 -8.49 -8.25 -10.56
C ILE A 36 -8.93 -9.72 -10.50
N SER A 37 -8.90 -10.35 -9.32
CA SER A 37 -9.31 -11.74 -9.16
C SER A 37 -10.78 -11.97 -9.52
N LEU A 38 -11.67 -11.06 -9.13
CA LEU A 38 -13.09 -11.12 -9.47
C LEU A 38 -13.31 -10.94 -10.97
N GLU A 39 -12.65 -9.96 -11.59
CA GLU A 39 -12.78 -9.71 -13.02
C GLU A 39 -12.30 -10.91 -13.85
N MET A 40 -11.16 -11.49 -13.48
CA MET A 40 -10.64 -12.70 -14.12
C MET A 40 -11.60 -13.88 -13.96
N TYR A 41 -12.22 -14.03 -12.78
CA TYR A 41 -13.24 -15.06 -12.60
C TYR A 41 -14.42 -14.84 -13.55
N TYR A 42 -14.99 -13.63 -13.62
CA TYR A 42 -16.15 -13.35 -14.48
C TYR A 42 -15.86 -13.48 -15.97
N LEU A 43 -14.67 -13.05 -16.44
CA LEU A 43 -14.27 -13.15 -17.85
C LEU A 43 -14.10 -14.60 -18.32
N TYR A 44 -13.58 -15.47 -17.45
CA TYR A 44 -13.20 -16.84 -17.81
C TYR A 44 -14.12 -17.93 -17.22
N ASN A 45 -15.23 -17.56 -16.57
CA ASN A 45 -16.21 -18.50 -15.99
C ASN A 45 -16.97 -19.35 -17.04
N SER A 46 -16.71 -19.16 -18.33
CA SER A 46 -17.39 -19.90 -19.40
C SER A 46 -16.82 -21.31 -19.54
N ALA A 47 -17.26 -22.19 -18.64
CA ALA A 47 -17.48 -23.65 -18.64
C ALA A 47 -16.71 -24.64 -19.56
N THR A 48 -15.75 -24.27 -20.40
CA THR A 48 -15.18 -25.22 -21.40
C THR A 48 -13.66 -25.29 -21.44
N THR A 49 -12.95 -24.54 -20.60
CA THR A 49 -11.48 -24.66 -20.55
C THR A 49 -10.96 -24.54 -19.13
N SER A 50 -10.20 -25.53 -18.69
CA SER A 50 -9.50 -25.57 -17.39
C SER A 50 -8.29 -24.60 -17.35
N VAL A 51 -8.42 -23.41 -17.93
CA VAL A 51 -7.40 -22.37 -17.86
C VAL A 51 -7.68 -21.55 -16.62
N ASP A 52 -6.72 -21.53 -15.69
CA ASP A 52 -6.74 -20.64 -14.53
C ASP A 52 -5.96 -19.35 -14.86
N PRO A 53 -6.66 -18.28 -15.31
CA PRO A 53 -6.04 -17.00 -15.62
C PRO A 53 -5.39 -16.34 -14.40
N GLY A 54 -5.78 -16.75 -13.18
CA GLY A 54 -5.23 -16.25 -11.92
C GLY A 54 -3.81 -16.73 -11.64
N ARG A 55 -3.31 -17.76 -12.33
CA ARG A 55 -2.00 -18.38 -12.02
C ARG A 55 -0.83 -17.41 -12.11
N ILE A 56 -0.73 -16.65 -13.21
CA ILE A 56 0.39 -15.71 -13.38
C ILE A 56 0.28 -14.57 -12.36
N ALA A 57 -0.94 -14.07 -12.11
CA ALA A 57 -1.18 -13.06 -11.08
C ALA A 57 -0.78 -13.57 -9.67
N ALA A 58 -1.13 -14.82 -9.32
CA ALA A 58 -0.75 -15.42 -8.05
C ALA A 58 0.78 -15.53 -7.88
N GLN A 59 1.51 -15.87 -8.96
CA GLN A 59 2.98 -15.91 -8.92
C GLN A 59 3.59 -14.52 -8.76
N VAL A 60 2.99 -13.50 -9.39
CA VAL A 60 3.39 -12.10 -9.19
C VAL A 60 3.22 -11.72 -7.72
N VAL A 61 2.05 -11.99 -7.11
CA VAL A 61 1.78 -11.72 -5.69
C VAL A 61 2.80 -12.40 -4.77
N SER A 62 3.14 -13.67 -5.04
CA SER A 62 4.17 -14.40 -4.31
C SER A 62 5.56 -13.73 -4.43
N GLY A 63 5.96 -13.38 -5.65
CA GLY A 63 7.25 -12.74 -5.92
C GLY A 63 7.40 -11.37 -5.25
N ILE A 64 6.32 -10.58 -5.22
CA ILE A 64 6.32 -9.27 -4.53
C ILE A 64 6.46 -9.44 -3.03
N GLY A 65 5.92 -10.52 -2.45
CA GLY A 65 6.14 -10.86 -1.05
C GLY A 65 7.64 -10.98 -0.70
N PHE A 66 8.43 -11.58 -1.58
CA PHE A 66 9.89 -11.68 -1.43
C PHE A 66 10.58 -10.31 -1.52
N ILE A 67 10.21 -9.48 -2.51
CA ILE A 67 10.76 -8.12 -2.64
C ILE A 67 10.40 -7.28 -1.41
N GLY A 68 9.15 -7.35 -0.97
CA GLY A 68 8.66 -6.66 0.23
C GLY A 68 9.45 -7.06 1.47
N ALA A 69 9.64 -8.36 1.69
CA ALA A 69 10.47 -8.87 2.79
C ALA A 69 11.92 -8.36 2.71
N GLY A 70 12.53 -8.37 1.51
CA GLY A 70 13.89 -7.87 1.28
C GLY A 70 14.06 -6.37 1.55
N THR A 71 12.99 -5.58 1.46
CA THR A 71 13.02 -4.14 1.80
C THR A 71 12.84 -3.85 3.29
N ILE A 72 12.39 -4.82 4.09
CA ILE A 72 12.16 -4.65 5.52
C ILE A 72 13.45 -5.00 6.27
N MET A 73 13.99 -4.03 7.01
CA MET A 73 15.26 -4.16 7.72
C MET A 73 15.07 -3.93 9.22
N HIS A 74 15.77 -4.71 10.04
CA HIS A 74 15.87 -4.46 11.48
C HIS A 74 17.04 -3.52 11.73
N ALA A 75 16.77 -2.34 12.28
CA ALA A 75 17.79 -1.40 12.73
C ALA A 75 18.15 -1.66 14.20
N ASP A 76 19.34 -1.21 14.60
CA ASP A 76 19.81 -1.29 15.98
C ASP A 76 18.79 -0.67 16.95
N GLY A 77 18.56 -1.35 18.09
CA GLY A 77 17.56 -0.96 19.08
C GLY A 77 16.14 -1.48 18.85
N GLY A 78 15.94 -2.45 17.94
CA GLY A 78 14.65 -3.12 17.74
C GLY A 78 13.67 -2.36 16.83
N LEU A 79 14.14 -1.34 16.12
CA LEU A 79 13.32 -0.53 15.22
C LEU A 79 13.24 -1.18 13.83
N VAL A 80 12.04 -1.42 13.31
CA VAL A 80 11.85 -1.96 11.94
C VAL A 80 11.73 -0.81 10.94
N LYS A 81 12.59 -0.81 9.91
CA LYS A 81 12.59 0.15 8.79
C LYS A 81 12.11 -0.50 7.50
N GLY A 82 11.66 0.32 6.55
CA GLY A 82 11.27 -0.14 5.20
C GLY A 82 9.84 -0.65 5.05
N LEU A 83 9.05 -0.73 6.12
CA LEU A 83 7.68 -1.26 6.09
C LEU A 83 6.74 -0.49 5.14
N THR A 84 6.90 0.84 5.06
CA THR A 84 6.12 1.67 4.13
C THR A 84 6.57 1.49 2.68
N THR A 85 7.86 1.24 2.47
CA THR A 85 8.41 0.91 1.14
C THR A 85 7.89 -0.43 0.66
N ALA A 86 7.87 -1.45 1.53
CA ALA A 86 7.25 -2.74 1.21
C ALA A 86 5.77 -2.57 0.83
N ALA A 87 5.03 -1.75 1.58
CA ALA A 87 3.62 -1.46 1.29
C ALA A 87 3.41 -0.68 -0.03
N SER A 88 4.33 0.22 -0.41
CA SER A 88 4.22 0.93 -1.69
C SER A 88 4.51 0.01 -2.87
N ILE A 89 5.50 -0.88 -2.76
CA ILE A 89 5.78 -1.91 -3.78
C ILE A 89 4.55 -2.81 -3.96
N TRP A 90 3.89 -3.21 -2.86
CA TRP A 90 2.64 -3.97 -2.89
C TRP A 90 1.53 -3.25 -3.69
N ALA A 91 1.27 -1.97 -3.38
CA ALA A 91 0.25 -1.18 -4.06
C ALA A 91 0.56 -0.96 -5.56
N VAL A 92 1.80 -0.59 -5.89
CA VAL A 92 2.25 -0.37 -7.28
C VAL A 92 2.15 -1.66 -8.10
N SER A 93 2.44 -2.80 -7.49
CA SER A 93 2.31 -4.08 -8.18
C SER A 93 0.86 -4.43 -8.51
N GLY A 94 -0.08 -4.12 -7.61
CA GLY A 94 -1.51 -4.23 -7.90
C GLY A 94 -1.91 -3.40 -9.12
N VAL A 95 -1.43 -2.15 -9.21
CA VAL A 95 -1.64 -1.28 -10.38
C VAL A 95 -1.04 -1.90 -11.65
N GLY A 96 0.20 -2.41 -11.58
CA GLY A 96 0.85 -3.06 -12.72
C GLY A 96 0.10 -4.30 -13.22
N MET A 97 -0.43 -5.11 -12.30
CA MET A 97 -1.29 -6.24 -12.65
C MET A 97 -2.60 -5.79 -13.30
N ALA A 98 -3.24 -4.73 -12.78
CA ALA A 98 -4.43 -4.16 -13.41
C ALA A 98 -4.15 -3.68 -14.84
N CYS A 99 -3.01 -3.02 -15.08
CA CYS A 99 -2.58 -2.66 -16.43
C CYS A 99 -2.37 -3.90 -17.32
N GLY A 100 -1.64 -4.90 -16.84
CA GLY A 100 -1.36 -6.13 -17.61
C GLY A 100 -2.62 -6.95 -17.91
N ALA A 101 -3.64 -6.85 -17.06
CA ALA A 101 -4.96 -7.42 -17.24
C ALA A 101 -5.87 -6.62 -18.20
N GLY A 102 -5.44 -5.45 -18.69
CA GLY A 102 -6.24 -4.55 -19.53
C GLY A 102 -7.24 -3.68 -18.76
N MET A 103 -7.23 -3.71 -17.43
CA MET A 103 -8.14 -2.95 -16.55
C MET A 103 -7.65 -1.51 -16.34
N TYR A 104 -7.54 -0.73 -17.41
CA TYR A 104 -6.91 0.61 -17.38
C TYR A 104 -7.62 1.60 -16.44
N MET A 105 -8.95 1.54 -16.34
CA MET A 105 -9.69 2.41 -15.42
C MET A 105 -9.33 2.14 -13.96
N LEU A 106 -9.23 0.85 -13.59
CA LEU A 106 -8.80 0.43 -12.25
C LEU A 106 -7.34 0.82 -12.01
N ALA A 107 -6.47 0.64 -13.00
CA ALA A 107 -5.07 1.01 -12.90
C ALA A 107 -4.88 2.52 -12.65
N VAL A 108 -5.51 3.37 -13.47
CA VAL A 108 -5.44 4.85 -13.32
C VAL A 108 -6.00 5.28 -11.97
N ALA A 109 -7.17 4.77 -11.57
CA ALA A 109 -7.74 5.06 -10.26
C ALA A 109 -6.80 4.62 -9.13
N GLY A 110 -6.25 3.41 -9.21
CA GLY A 110 -5.28 2.88 -8.25
C GLY A 110 -4.01 3.72 -8.16
N THR A 111 -3.47 4.19 -9.28
CA THR A 111 -2.31 5.10 -9.32
C THR A 111 -2.62 6.42 -8.64
N VAL A 112 -3.73 7.09 -9.01
CA VAL A 112 -4.12 8.38 -8.43
C VAL A 112 -4.26 8.25 -6.91
N VAL A 113 -4.95 7.22 -6.46
CA VAL A 113 -5.15 6.99 -5.03
C VAL A 113 -3.84 6.63 -4.31
N THR A 114 -2.93 5.89 -4.93
CA THR A 114 -1.59 5.61 -4.38
C THR A 114 -0.78 6.89 -4.22
N LEU A 115 -0.76 7.75 -5.24
CA LEU A 115 -0.06 9.03 -5.20
C LEU A 115 -0.65 9.97 -4.15
N ILE A 116 -1.98 10.06 -4.07
CA ILE A 116 -2.69 10.82 -3.03
C ILE A 116 -2.33 10.29 -1.65
N SER A 117 -2.29 8.96 -1.47
CA SER A 117 -1.93 8.33 -0.19
C SER A 117 -0.51 8.70 0.26
N LEU A 118 0.44 8.75 -0.68
CA LEU A 118 1.81 9.19 -0.40
C LEU A 118 1.89 10.70 -0.11
N ALA A 119 1.15 11.52 -0.87
CA ALA A 119 1.15 12.98 -0.72
C ALA A 119 0.43 13.47 0.55
N LEU A 120 -0.75 12.93 0.86
CA LEU A 120 -1.56 13.31 2.04
C LEU A 120 -0.77 13.10 3.32
N VAL A 121 -0.13 11.94 3.48
CA VAL A 121 0.59 11.69 4.72
C VAL A 121 1.89 12.49 4.79
N ASN A 122 2.49 12.91 3.66
CA ASN A 122 3.57 13.91 3.69
C ASN A 122 3.08 15.25 4.25
N ARG A 123 1.90 15.73 3.83
CA ARG A 123 1.34 16.98 4.38
C ARG A 123 0.98 16.89 5.86
N ILE A 124 0.36 15.80 6.30
CA ILE A 124 -0.03 15.62 7.72
C ILE A 124 1.21 15.61 8.62
N ILE A 125 2.29 14.93 8.21
CA ILE A 125 3.54 14.90 8.99
C ILE A 125 4.20 16.28 9.03
N MET A 126 4.25 17.01 7.90
CA MET A 126 4.82 18.37 7.88
C MET A 126 3.99 19.35 8.73
N SER A 127 2.65 19.25 8.70
CA SER A 127 1.76 20.08 9.53
C SER A 127 1.99 19.87 11.03
N ASN A 128 2.28 18.65 11.48
CA ASN A 128 2.59 18.36 12.89
C ASN A 128 4.00 18.81 13.30
N GLY A 129 4.94 18.95 12.34
CA GLY A 129 6.30 19.43 12.60
C GLY A 129 6.39 20.94 12.81
N SER A 130 5.52 21.72 12.16
CA SER A 130 5.48 23.19 12.28
C SER A 130 5.03 23.67 13.66
N GLY A 131 4.21 22.89 14.39
CA GLY A 131 3.80 23.23 15.76
C GLY A 131 4.86 22.96 16.83
N ALA A 132 5.96 22.25 16.51
CA ALA A 132 7.01 21.90 17.47
C ALA A 132 8.16 22.93 17.51
N SER A 133 8.32 23.78 16.48
CA SER A 133 9.39 24.80 16.47
C SER A 133 9.00 26.11 17.16
N GLU A 134 7.70 26.44 17.28
CA GLU A 134 7.25 27.66 17.97
C GLU A 134 7.34 27.56 19.52
N GLY A 135 7.38 26.34 20.08
CA GLY A 135 7.43 26.14 21.53
C GLY A 135 8.81 26.28 22.17
N LYS A 136 9.90 26.31 21.38
CA LYS A 136 11.28 26.40 21.91
C LYS A 136 11.86 27.81 21.90
N GLN A 137 11.24 28.77 21.23
CA GLN A 137 11.79 30.13 21.11
C GLN A 137 11.29 31.13 22.17
N LYS A 138 10.45 30.68 23.12
CA LYS A 138 9.85 31.55 24.16
C LYS A 138 10.36 31.26 25.58
N LYS A 139 11.51 30.58 25.71
CA LYS A 139 12.04 30.14 27.01
C LYS A 139 13.49 30.56 27.31
N ASP A 140 14.05 31.46 26.51
CA ASP A 140 15.34 32.12 26.76
C ASP A 140 15.12 33.60 27.05
#